data_AF-A0AAE0H1H7-F1
#
_entry.id   AF-A0AAE0H1H7-F1
#
_cell.length_a   1.000
_cell.length_b   1.000
_cell.length_c   1.000
_cell.angle_alpha   90.00
_cell.angle_beta   90.00
_cell.angle_gamma   90.00
#
_symmetry.space_group_name_H-M   'P 1'
#
loop_
_entity.id
_entity.type
_entity.pdbx_description
1 polymer ?
#
loop_
_entity_poly.entity_id
_entity_poly.type
_entity_poly.pdbx_seq_one_letter_code
_entity_poly.pdbx_strand_id
1 'polypeptide(L)'
;MVVFSVGQGEIAHQLRRVGFREQILCNPPFLSAASCKGRTTDEGTSALVGGETGLEIYPAICQSIRRSKPPLLADGGILIVQLPGGARAARQVSQLCQQEGFLVKETRSDDRGIARCMLLCMDCQTSGKF
;
A
#
# COMPACT_ATOMS: atom_id res chain seq x y z
N MET A 1 -12.18 -1.10 10.25
CA MET A 1 -11.37 -1.43 9.06
C MET A 1 -11.93 -0.67 7.88
N VAL A 2 -11.10 0.07 7.15
CA VAL A 2 -11.55 0.69 5.90
C VAL A 2 -10.73 0.15 4.75
N VAL A 3 -11.43 -0.26 3.71
CA VAL A 3 -10.89 -0.94 2.53
C VAL A 3 -10.95 0.05 1.37
N PHE A 4 -9.80 0.35 0.77
CA PHE A 4 -9.74 1.15 -0.45
C PHE A 4 -9.03 0.38 -1.56
N SER A 5 -9.61 0.47 -2.76
CA SER A 5 -8.95 0.18 -4.02
C SER A 5 -8.62 1.53 -4.65
N VAL A 6 -7.35 1.81 -4.89
CA VAL A 6 -6.87 3.18 -5.07
C VAL A 6 -6.06 3.30 -6.36
N GLY A 7 -6.58 4.04 -7.34
CA GLY A 7 -5.77 4.52 -8.46
C GLY A 7 -4.78 5.61 -8.03
N GLN A 8 -3.66 5.77 -8.74
CA GLN A 8 -2.56 6.69 -8.38
C GLN A 8 -2.98 8.15 -8.08
N GLY A 9 -4.10 8.64 -8.64
CA GLY A 9 -4.59 10.01 -8.42
C GLY A 9 -5.60 10.21 -7.29
N GLU A 10 -6.13 9.14 -6.70
CA GLU A 10 -7.30 9.23 -5.79
C GLU A 10 -6.97 8.96 -4.32
N ILE A 11 -5.72 8.56 -4.02
CA ILE A 11 -5.31 8.09 -2.69
C ILE A 11 -5.59 9.12 -1.60
N ALA A 12 -5.11 10.36 -1.81
CA ALA A 12 -5.28 11.42 -0.83
C ALA A 12 -6.76 11.80 -0.64
N HIS A 13 -7.57 11.77 -1.70
CA HIS A 13 -8.99 12.13 -1.63
C HIS A 13 -9.81 11.05 -0.92
N GLN A 14 -9.60 9.78 -1.28
CA GLN A 14 -10.30 8.65 -0.65
C GLN A 14 -9.95 8.55 0.84
N LEU A 15 -8.67 8.67 1.20
CA LEU A 15 -8.22 8.60 2.59
C LEU A 15 -8.74 9.77 3.46
N ARG A 16 -8.88 10.99 2.91
CA ARG A 16 -9.43 12.14 3.68
C ARG A 16 -10.85 11.94 4.17
N ARG A 17 -11.67 11.13 3.49
CA ARG A 17 -13.06 10.86 3.89
C ARG A 17 -13.19 9.96 5.11
N VAL A 18 -12.09 9.37 5.56
CA VAL A 18 -12.09 8.21 6.45
C VAL A 18 -11.77 8.58 7.89
N GLY A 19 -11.09 9.71 8.10
CA GLY A 19 -10.60 10.14 9.39
C GLY A 19 -9.50 9.23 9.96
N PHE A 20 -9.15 9.48 11.21
CA PHE A 20 -8.16 8.73 11.98
C PHE A 20 -8.57 7.27 12.20
N ARG A 21 -7.66 6.32 11.98
CA ARG A 21 -7.91 4.88 12.13
C ARG A 21 -6.75 4.16 12.80
N GLU A 22 -7.07 3.13 13.58
CA GLU A 22 -6.07 2.18 14.10
C GLU A 22 -5.59 1.20 13.01
N GLN A 23 -6.42 0.96 11.99
CA GLN A 23 -6.12 0.01 10.93
C GLN A 23 -6.63 0.50 9.56
N ILE A 24 -5.75 0.42 8.56
CA ILE A 24 -6.05 0.72 7.15
C ILE A 24 -5.78 -0.54 6.33
N LEU A 25 -6.72 -0.97 5.50
CA LEU A 25 -6.54 -2.07 4.54
C LEU A 25 -6.54 -1.50 3.12
N CYS A 26 -5.54 -1.87 2.33
CA CYS A 26 -5.39 -1.41 0.96
C CYS A 26 -5.08 -2.58 0.03
N ASN A 27 -5.90 -2.74 -1.01
CA ASN A 27 -5.58 -3.58 -2.16
C ASN A 27 -5.28 -2.66 -3.35
N PRO A 28 -4.01 -2.24 -3.53
CA PRO A 28 -3.68 -1.30 -4.58
C PRO A 28 -3.57 -1.99 -5.95
N PRO A 29 -3.70 -1.23 -7.04
CA PRO A 29 -3.32 -1.71 -8.36
C PRO A 29 -1.82 -2.00 -8.37
N PHE A 30 -1.44 -3.24 -8.66
CA PHE A 30 -0.05 -3.68 -8.56
C PHE A 30 0.49 -4.34 -9.84
N LEU A 31 -0.27 -4.28 -10.94
CA LEU A 31 0.20 -4.77 -12.22
C LEU A 31 1.03 -3.70 -12.93
N SER A 32 2.06 -4.14 -13.64
CA SER A 32 2.79 -3.26 -14.54
C SER A 32 1.92 -2.89 -15.75
N ALA A 33 2.14 -1.69 -16.31
CA ALA A 33 1.50 -1.28 -17.56
C ALA A 33 1.74 -2.29 -18.69
N ALA A 34 2.94 -2.88 -18.76
CA ALA A 34 3.29 -3.91 -19.73
C ALA A 34 2.45 -5.20 -19.54
N SER A 35 2.24 -5.64 -18.30
CA SER A 35 1.43 -6.83 -17.98
C SER A 35 -0.06 -6.65 -18.30
N CYS A 36 -0.55 -5.40 -18.34
CA CYS A 36 -1.93 -5.10 -18.71
C CYS A 36 -2.14 -4.94 -20.23
N LYS A 37 -1.06 -4.82 -21.03
CA LYS A 37 -1.17 -4.63 -22.47
C LYS A 37 -1.83 -5.85 -23.13
N GLY A 38 -2.97 -5.63 -23.78
CA GLY A 38 -3.72 -6.68 -24.47
C GLY A 38 -4.56 -7.57 -23.55
N ARG A 39 -4.67 -7.24 -22.26
CA ARG A 39 -5.58 -7.92 -21.34
C ARG A 39 -7.01 -7.42 -21.57
N THR A 40 -7.95 -8.33 -21.80
CA THR A 40 -9.39 -8.02 -21.83
C THR A 40 -9.96 -8.25 -20.44
N THR A 41 -10.52 -7.21 -19.84
CA THR A 41 -11.14 -7.25 -18.50
C THR A 41 -12.19 -6.13 -18.41
N ASP A 42 -13.22 -6.36 -17.61
CA ASP A 42 -14.25 -5.36 -17.30
C ASP A 42 -13.77 -4.37 -16.22
N GLU A 43 -12.59 -4.60 -15.63
CA GLU A 43 -11.97 -3.70 -14.66
C GLU A 43 -11.28 -2.51 -15.33
N GLY A 44 -11.49 -1.31 -14.77
CA GLY A 44 -10.82 -0.11 -15.26
C GLY A 44 -9.29 -0.17 -15.07
N THR A 45 -8.54 0.39 -16.02
CA THR A 45 -7.07 0.41 -15.99
C THR A 45 -6.50 0.95 -14.67
N SER A 46 -7.16 1.94 -14.06
CA SER A 46 -6.76 2.54 -12.78
C SER A 46 -6.88 1.60 -11.58
N ALA A 47 -7.70 0.55 -11.66
CA ALA A 47 -7.83 -0.47 -10.62
C ALA A 47 -6.78 -1.59 -10.76
N LEU A 48 -6.06 -1.63 -11.88
CA LEU A 48 -5.12 -2.69 -12.22
C LEU A 48 -3.66 -2.22 -12.25
N VAL A 49 -3.39 -1.07 -12.86
CA VAL A 49 -2.03 -0.61 -13.17
C VAL A 49 -1.43 0.21 -12.03
N GLY A 50 -0.39 -0.32 -11.40
CA GLY A 50 0.34 0.32 -10.30
C GLY A 50 1.48 1.25 -10.73
N GLY A 51 1.77 1.30 -12.03
CA GLY A 51 2.88 2.05 -12.63
C GLY A 51 3.61 1.24 -13.69
N GLU A 52 4.85 1.64 -14.00
CA GLU A 52 5.69 0.94 -14.98
C GLU A 52 6.09 -0.46 -14.51
N THR A 53 6.43 -0.61 -13.22
CA THR A 53 6.77 -1.89 -12.61
C THR A 53 5.61 -2.51 -11.84
N GLY A 54 4.59 -1.71 -11.49
CA GLY A 54 3.46 -2.11 -10.65
C GLY A 54 3.75 -1.96 -9.15
N LEU A 55 4.91 -1.41 -8.77
CA LEU A 55 5.32 -1.24 -7.38
C LEU A 55 5.37 0.23 -6.94
N GLU A 56 5.19 1.18 -7.86
CA GLU A 56 5.28 2.62 -7.61
C GLU A 56 4.16 3.12 -6.67
N ILE A 57 3.06 2.38 -6.61
CA ILE A 57 1.93 2.69 -5.74
C ILE A 57 2.28 2.58 -4.24
N TYR A 58 3.19 1.70 -3.85
CA TYR A 58 3.46 1.41 -2.44
C TYR A 58 4.11 2.58 -1.70
N PRO A 59 5.17 3.24 -2.23
CA PRO A 59 5.66 4.49 -1.67
C PRO A 59 4.59 5.58 -1.62
N ALA A 60 3.77 5.72 -2.66
CA ALA A 60 2.74 6.75 -2.73
C ALA A 60 1.67 6.59 -1.63
N ILE A 61 1.28 5.35 -1.32
CA ILE A 61 0.38 5.02 -0.20
C ILE A 61 1.03 5.43 1.14
N CYS A 62 2.27 5.02 1.36
CA CYS A 62 3.01 5.32 2.59
C CYS A 62 3.15 6.83 2.80
N GLN A 63 3.53 7.58 1.76
CA GLN A 63 3.64 9.03 1.79
C GLN A 63 2.29 9.71 2.05
N SER A 64 1.21 9.22 1.42
CA SER A 64 -0.14 9.77 1.62
C SER A 64 -0.61 9.60 3.06
N ILE A 65 -0.34 8.45 3.68
CA ILE A 65 -0.65 8.20 5.09
C ILE A 65 0.19 9.10 5.99
N ARG A 66 1.51 9.11 5.81
CA ARG A 66 2.44 9.86 6.65
C ARG A 66 2.25 11.38 6.58
N ARG A 67 1.94 11.93 5.41
CA ARG A 67 1.79 13.39 5.20
C ARG A 67 0.37 13.92 5.46
N SER A 68 -0.56 13.05 5.83
CA SER A 68 -1.94 13.42 6.07
C SER A 68 -2.11 14.36 7.27
N LYS A 69 -2.98 15.36 7.13
CA LYS A 69 -3.43 16.26 8.19
C LYS A 69 -4.95 16.40 8.11
N PRO A 70 -5.72 15.92 9.12
CA PRO A 70 -5.26 15.19 10.32
C PRO A 70 -4.64 13.83 9.97
N PRO A 71 -3.87 13.22 10.89
CA PRO A 71 -3.28 11.89 10.67
C PRO A 71 -4.34 10.84 10.36
N LEU A 72 -4.07 10.01 9.35
CA LEU A 72 -4.95 8.92 8.95
C LEU A 72 -4.74 7.65 9.77
N LEU A 73 -3.52 7.42 10.22
CA LEU A 73 -3.15 6.23 10.98
C LEU A 73 -2.73 6.65 12.39
N ALA A 74 -3.24 5.92 13.39
CA ALA A 74 -2.86 6.07 14.78
C ALA A 74 -1.37 5.80 15.00
N ASP A 75 -0.81 6.35 16.07
CA ASP A 75 0.47 5.91 16.59
C ASP A 75 0.36 4.42 16.96
N GLY A 76 1.27 3.61 16.42
CA GLY A 76 1.19 2.14 16.53
C GLY A 76 0.10 1.47 15.67
N GLY A 77 -0.66 2.26 14.89
CA GLY A 77 -1.64 1.74 13.95
C GLY A 77 -1.02 0.88 12.85
N ILE A 78 -1.84 0.00 12.26
CA ILE A 78 -1.42 -0.97 11.26
C ILE A 78 -1.96 -0.61 9.88
N LEU A 79 -1.05 -0.50 8.91
CA LEU A 79 -1.37 -0.51 7.49
C LEU A 79 -1.22 -1.93 6.95
N ILE A 80 -2.25 -2.44 6.32
CA ILE A 80 -2.29 -3.77 5.70
C ILE A 80 -2.36 -3.57 4.19
N VAL A 81 -1.37 -4.05 3.44
CA VAL A 81 -1.32 -3.92 1.97
C VAL A 81 -1.29 -5.27 1.27
N GLN A 82 -2.09 -5.40 0.21
CA GLN A 82 -2.00 -6.53 -0.70
C GLN A 82 -0.76 -6.43 -1.59
N LEU A 83 -0.13 -7.57 -1.87
CA LEU A 83 1.09 -7.72 -2.67
C LEU A 83 0.77 -8.34 -4.04
N PRO A 84 1.59 -8.07 -5.08
CA PRO A 84 1.44 -8.73 -6.39
C PRO A 84 1.56 -10.25 -6.32
N GLY A 85 2.26 -10.76 -5.29
CA GLY A 85 2.45 -12.17 -5.02
C GLY A 85 3.93 -12.57 -5.04
N GLY A 86 4.31 -13.43 -4.11
CA GLY A 86 5.60 -14.11 -4.11
C GLY A 86 6.72 -13.39 -3.35
N ALA A 87 7.74 -14.16 -2.98
CA ALA A 87 8.80 -13.71 -2.07
C ALA A 87 9.61 -12.52 -2.61
N ARG A 88 9.84 -12.47 -3.93
CA ARG A 88 10.56 -11.37 -4.59
C ARG A 88 9.79 -10.06 -4.46
N ALA A 89 8.51 -10.06 -4.83
CA ALA A 89 7.66 -8.88 -4.74
C ALA A 89 7.52 -8.41 -3.28
N ALA A 90 7.30 -9.35 -2.34
CA ALA A 90 7.25 -9.03 -0.92
C ALA A 90 8.53 -8.32 -0.42
N ARG A 91 9.72 -8.80 -0.81
CA ARG A 91 10.98 -8.16 -0.46
C ARG A 91 11.11 -6.75 -1.02
N GLN A 92 10.71 -6.54 -2.28
CA GLN A 92 10.78 -5.22 -2.93
C GLN A 92 9.82 -4.23 -2.26
N VAL A 93 8.57 -4.64 -2.02
CA VAL A 93 7.58 -3.80 -1.34
C VAL A 93 8.02 -3.46 0.09
N SER A 94 8.58 -4.43 0.83
CA SER A 94 9.16 -4.19 2.15
C SER A 94 10.19 -3.06 2.13
N GLN A 95 11.15 -3.14 1.20
CA GLN A 95 12.22 -2.13 1.09
C GLN A 95 11.66 -0.74 0.76
N LEU A 96 10.70 -0.68 -0.17
CA LEU A 96 10.04 0.57 -0.56
C LEU A 96 9.28 1.19 0.61
N CYS A 97 8.50 0.40 1.37
CA CYS A 97 7.77 0.90 2.53
C CYS A 97 8.71 1.34 3.66
N GLN A 98 9.82 0.63 3.87
CA GLN A 98 10.85 0.98 4.86
C GLN A 98 11.53 2.32 4.55
N GLN A 99 11.81 2.59 3.26
CA GLN A 99 12.36 3.89 2.83
C GLN A 99 11.40 5.06 3.16
N GLU A 100 10.10 4.80 3.23
CA GLU A 100 9.09 5.80 3.60
C GLU A 100 8.85 5.92 5.12
N GLY A 101 9.60 5.17 5.93
CA GLY A 101 9.53 5.20 7.39
C GLY A 101 8.48 4.25 7.98
N PHE A 102 8.12 3.17 7.27
CA PHE A 102 7.29 2.10 7.82
C PHE A 102 8.12 0.89 8.22
N LEU A 103 7.75 0.25 9.33
CA LEU A 103 8.32 -1.02 9.78
C LEU A 103 7.42 -2.17 9.32
N VAL A 104 8.03 -3.23 8.77
CA VAL A 104 7.32 -4.48 8.47
C VAL A 104 7.15 -5.28 9.75
N LYS A 105 5.90 -5.51 10.15
CA LYS A 105 5.55 -6.35 11.31
C LYS A 105 5.41 -7.80 10.92
N GLU A 106 4.74 -8.05 9.79
CA GLU A 106 4.41 -9.40 9.37
C GLU A 106 4.22 -9.43 7.84
N THR A 107 4.50 -10.57 7.22
CA THR A 107 4.06 -10.89 5.85
C THR A 107 3.25 -12.18 5.91
N ARG A 108 2.04 -12.17 5.36
CA ARG A 108 1.14 -13.33 5.33
C ARG A 108 1.03 -13.91 3.94
N SER A 109 1.02 -15.24 3.91
CA SER A 109 0.82 -16.01 2.69
C SER A 109 -0.63 -16.43 2.51
N ASP A 110 -1.02 -16.72 1.27
CA ASP A 110 -2.25 -17.44 0.96
C ASP A 110 -2.15 -18.94 1.31
N ASP A 111 -3.22 -19.69 1.06
CA ASP A 111 -3.33 -21.14 1.27
C ASP A 111 -2.30 -21.96 0.46
N ARG A 112 -1.69 -21.36 -0.56
CA ARG A 112 -0.62 -21.95 -1.38
C ARG A 112 0.78 -21.54 -0.92
N GLY A 113 0.89 -20.81 0.20
CA GLY A 113 2.17 -20.35 0.73
C GLY A 113 2.78 -19.16 -0.02
N ILE A 114 2.03 -18.51 -0.93
CA ILE A 114 2.51 -17.34 -1.66
C ILE A 114 2.27 -16.09 -0.81
N ALA A 115 3.31 -15.30 -0.57
CA ALA A 115 3.17 -14.02 0.13
C ALA A 115 2.17 -13.10 -0.61
N ARG A 116 1.06 -12.72 0.06
CA ARG A 116 -0.03 -11.91 -0.52
C ARG A 116 -0.32 -10.64 0.25
N CYS A 117 0.11 -10.55 1.51
CA CYS A 117 -0.27 -9.45 2.38
C CYS A 117 0.90 -9.04 3.27
N MET A 118 1.05 -7.75 3.52
CA MET A 118 2.07 -7.20 4.43
C MET A 118 1.43 -6.28 5.46
N LEU A 119 1.83 -6.44 6.72
CA LEU A 119 1.45 -5.60 7.84
C LEU A 119 2.59 -4.64 8.14
N LEU A 120 2.27 -3.35 8.13
CA LEU A 120 3.18 -2.23 8.28
C LEU A 120 2.73 -1.37 9.47
N CYS A 121 3.66 -0.76 10.19
CA CYS A 121 3.35 0.33 11.12
C CYS A 121 4.31 1.49 10.87
N MET A 122 3.96 2.70 11.31
CA MET A 122 4.91 3.83 11.25
C MET A 122 6.06 3.61 12.25
N ASP A 123 7.27 3.99 11.85
CA ASP A 123 8.39 4.09 12.78
C ASP A 123 8.24 5.36 13.64
N CYS A 124 7.99 5.17 14.93
CA CYS A 124 7.80 6.26 15.88
C CYS A 124 9.05 7.15 16.02
N GLN A 125 10.23 6.68 15.60
CA GLN A 125 11.50 7.40 15.80
C GLN A 125 11.73 8.58 14.85
N THR A 126 10.95 8.72 13.77
CA THR A 126 11.10 9.83 12.81
C THR A 126 10.16 11.02 13.02
N SER A 127 9.28 10.98 14.03
CA SER A 127 8.29 12.03 14.28
C SER A 127 8.81 13.24 15.08
N GLY A 128 10.08 13.25 15.49
CA GLY A 128 10.63 14.18 16.49
C GLY A 128 11.55 15.31 15.99
N LYS A 129 11.53 15.68 14.70
CA LYS A 129 12.28 16.85 14.20
C LYS A 129 11.46 17.66 13.21
N PHE A 130 10.62 18.56 13.74
CA PHE A 130 10.14 19.75 13.04
C PHE A 130 10.18 20.93 14.00
#